data_AF-A0A7X5N575-F1
#
_entry.id   AF-A0A7X5N575-F1
#
_cell.length_a   1.000
_cell.length_b   1.000
_cell.length_c   1.000
_cell.angle_alpha   90.00
_cell.angle_beta   90.00
_cell.angle_gamma   90.00
#
_symmetry.space_group_name_H-M   'P 1'
#
loop_
_entity.id
_entity.type
_entity.pdbx_description
1 polymer ?
#
loop_
_entity_poly.entity_id
_entity_poly.type
_entity_poly.pdbx_seq_one_letter_code
_entity_poly.pdbx_strand_id
1 'polypeptide(L)' 'VTPVFFAFRIMVGIGSLMLLVAWVSALAWWRGTLVQWRWLLATWRWMLPSGFIALISGWFVTEMGRQPYVVYGLLRTAD' A
#
# COMPACT_ATOMS: atom_id res chain seq x y z
N VAL A 1 -12.96 15.47 -0.71
CA VAL A 1 -11.81 15.30 0.22
C VAL A 1 -11.84 13.99 1.01
N THR A 2 -13.01 13.52 1.46
CA THR A 2 -13.16 12.27 2.23
C THR A 2 -12.54 11.02 1.57
N PRO A 3 -12.72 10.73 0.26
CA PRO A 3 -12.14 9.53 -0.33
C PRO A 3 -10.61 9.55 -0.39
N VAL A 4 -10.01 10.72 -0.66
CA VAL A 4 -8.54 10.88 -0.71
C VAL A 4 -7.93 10.69 0.68
N PHE A 5 -8.58 11.20 1.73
CA PHE A 5 -8.14 11.03 3.11
C PHE A 5 -8.05 9.55 3.52
N PHE A 6 -9.09 8.77 3.23
CA PHE A 6 -9.10 7.34 3.56
C PHE A 6 -8.15 6.54 2.66
N ALA A 7 -8.11 6.81 1.35
CA ALA A 7 -7.22 6.13 0.42
C ALA A 7 -5.74 6.33 0.81
N PHE A 8 -5.35 7.54 1.23
CA PHE A 8 -4.00 7.81 1.73
C PHE A 8 -3.65 6.97 2.95
N ARG A 9 -4.55 6.88 3.93
CA ARG A 9 -4.33 6.11 5.17
C ARG A 9 -4.23 4.61 4.90
N ILE A 10 -5.06 4.09 4.01
CA ILE A 10 -5.01 2.69 3.60
C ILE A 10 -3.68 2.39 2.91
N MET A 11 -3.25 3.24 1.98
CA MET A 11 -1.97 3.10 1.28
C MET A 11 -0.79 3.09 2.27
N VAL A 12 -0.71 4.08 3.15
CA VAL A 12 0.38 4.18 4.14
C VAL A 12 0.31 3.03 5.13
N GLY A 13 -0.86 2.68 5.63
CA GLY A 13 -1.04 1.59 6.58
C GLY A 13 -0.59 0.24 6.01
N ILE A 14 -0.98 -0.08 4.78
CA ILE A 14 -0.56 -1.30 4.10
C ILE A 14 0.95 -1.25 3.80
N GLY A 15 1.48 -0.13 3.30
CA GLY A 15 2.90 0.02 3.02
C GLY A 15 3.78 -0.17 4.25
N SER A 16 3.42 0.46 5.38
CA SER A 16 4.12 0.28 6.66
C SER A 16 4.02 -1.15 7.18
N LEU A 17 2.86 -1.79 7.04
CA LEU A 17 2.67 -3.18 7.46
C LEU A 17 3.50 -4.15 6.61
N MET A 18 3.58 -3.94 5.30
CA MET A 18 4.46 -4.72 4.41
C MET A 18 5.94 -4.56 4.81
N LEU A 19 6.35 -3.35 5.18
CA LEU A 19 7.71 -3.05 5.61
C LEU A 19 8.04 -3.73 6.94
N LEU A 20 7.12 -3.73 7.90
CA LEU A 20 7.25 -4.47 9.16
C LEU A 20 7.37 -5.98 8.92
N VAL A 21 6.54 -6.55 8.05
CA VAL A 21 6.62 -7.99 7.71
C VAL A 21 7.95 -8.32 7.06
N ALA A 22 8.45 -7.48 6.14
CA ALA A 22 9.75 -7.67 5.52
C ALA A 22 10.90 -7.64 6.55
N TRP A 23 10.86 -6.69 7.49
CA TRP A 23 11.84 -6.59 8.58
C TRP A 23 11.83 -7.81 9.50
N VAL A 24 10.65 -8.23 9.96
CA VAL A 24 10.50 -9.43 10.80
C VAL A 24 10.98 -10.67 10.06
N SER A 25 10.69 -10.77 8.76
CA SER A 25 11.19 -11.86 7.93
C SER A 25 12.69 -11.85 7.74
N ALA A 26 13.32 -10.67 7.56
CA ALA A 26 14.77 -10.56 7.49
C ALA A 26 15.43 -11.01 8.81
N LEU A 27 14.88 -10.60 9.95
CA LEU A 27 15.35 -11.03 11.27
C LEU A 27 15.18 -12.54 11.49
N ALA A 28 14.03 -13.11 11.10
CA ALA A 28 13.78 -14.55 11.19
C ALA A 28 14.68 -15.36 10.24
N TRP A 29 15.04 -14.79 9.08
CA TRP A 29 15.99 -15.38 8.16
C TRP A 29 17.40 -15.41 8.74
N TRP A 30 17.87 -14.30 9.32
CA TRP A 30 19.18 -14.26 10.01
C TRP A 30 19.28 -15.21 11.19
N ARG A 31 18.16 -15.50 11.88
CA ARG A 31 18.11 -16.47 12.98
C ARG A 31 17.92 -17.92 12.52
N GLY A 32 17.73 -18.16 11.23
CA GLY A 32 17.46 -19.50 10.67
C GLY A 32 16.08 -20.08 11.04
N THR A 33 15.20 -19.32 11.69
CA THR A 33 13.88 -19.78 12.17
C THR A 33 12.73 -19.50 11.20
N LEU A 34 13.03 -18.91 10.03
CA LEU A 34 12.04 -18.47 9.04
C LEU A 34 11.02 -19.57 8.68
N VAL A 35 11.49 -20.80 8.43
CA VAL A 35 10.65 -21.92 8.00
C VAL A 35 9.83 -22.51 9.14
N GLN A 36 10.30 -22.37 10.39
CA GLN A 36 9.59 -22.89 11.56
C GLN A 36 8.45 -21.97 12.01
N TRP A 37 8.49 -20.69 11.65
CA TRP A 37 7.50 -19.69 12.01
C TRP A 37 6.27 -19.72 11.10
N ARG A 38 5.37 -20.66 11.38
CA ARG A 38 4.11 -20.88 10.64
C ARG A 38 3.24 -19.62 10.51
N TRP A 39 3.23 -18.76 11.52
CA TRP A 39 2.47 -17.50 11.51
C TRP A 39 3.04 -16.48 10.52
N LEU A 40 4.37 -16.40 10.41
CA LEU A 40 5.04 -15.51 9.46
C LEU A 40 4.75 -15.94 8.01
N LEU A 41 4.83 -17.24 7.74
CA LEU A 41 4.46 -17.83 6.46
C LEU A 41 2.96 -17.68 6.13
N ALA A 42 2.09 -17.72 7.14
CA ALA A 42 0.67 -17.40 6.97
C ALA A 42 0.48 -15.92 6.59
N THR A 43 1.20 -15.01 7.23
CA THR A 43 1.15 -13.58 6.93
C THR A 43 1.59 -13.28 5.50
N TRP A 44 2.62 -13.98 4.99
CA TRP A 44 3.06 -13.86 3.60
C TRP A 44 1.97 -14.19 2.58
N ARG A 45 1.14 -15.21 2.87
CA ARG A 45 -0.01 -15.55 2.00
C ARG A 45 -1.03 -14.43 1.91
N TRP A 46 -1.30 -13.75 3.02
CA TRP A 46 -2.22 -12.60 3.06
C TRP A 46 -1.59 -11.31 2.49
N MET A 47 -0.26 -11.22 2.44
CA MET A 47 0.47 -10.09 1.85
C MET A 47 0.55 -10.13 0.32
N LEU A 48 0.26 -11.26 -0.33
CA LEU A 48 0.21 -11.30 -1.80
C LEU A 48 -0.74 -10.26 -2.41
N PRO A 49 -2.03 -10.19 -2.00
CA PRO A 49 -2.96 -9.21 -2.56
C PRO A 49 -2.78 -7.79 -2.01
N SER A 50 -2.11 -7.62 -0.86
CA SER A 50 -2.03 -6.31 -0.19
C SER A 50 -1.26 -5.28 -1.02
N GLY A 51 -0.23 -5.71 -1.76
CA GLY A 51 0.52 -4.82 -2.66
C GLY A 51 -0.37 -4.21 -3.76
N PHE A 52 -1.33 -4.98 -4.28
CA PHE A 52 -2.27 -4.50 -5.28
C PHE A 52 -3.25 -3.47 -4.70
N ILE A 53 -3.73 -3.70 -3.48
CA ILE A 53 -4.61 -2.76 -2.76
C ILE A 53 -3.88 -1.45 -2.48
N ALA A 54 -2.62 -1.51 -2.07
CA ALA A 54 -1.80 -0.32 -1.86
C ALA A 54 -1.58 0.47 -3.15
N LEU A 55 -1.32 -0.22 -4.27
CA LEU A 55 -1.16 0.38 -5.59
C LEU A 55 -2.42 1.14 -6.03
N ILE A 56 -3.59 0.49 -5.96
CA ILE A 56 -4.87 1.12 -6.34
C ILE A 56 -5.15 2.34 -5.44
N SER A 57 -4.90 2.20 -4.13
CA SER A 57 -5.11 3.30 -3.19
C SER A 57 -4.22 4.50 -3.51
N GLY A 58 -2.97 4.27 -3.89
CA GLY A 58 -2.05 5.32 -4.33
C GLY A 58 -2.51 6.02 -5.59
N TRP A 59 -2.94 5.26 -6.60
CA TRP A 59 -3.54 5.82 -7.82
C TRP A 59 -4.78 6.66 -7.52
N PHE A 60 -5.62 6.21 -6.58
CA PHE A 60 -6.81 6.96 -6.18
C PHE A 60 -6.43 8.30 -5.54
N VAL A 61 -5.40 8.34 -4.69
CA VAL A 61 -4.90 9.57 -4.08
C VAL A 61 -4.35 10.52 -5.14
N THR A 62 -3.56 10.03 -6.10
CA THR A 62 -2.95 10.88 -7.13
C THR A 62 -3.98 11.41 -8.12
N GLU A 63 -4.90 10.57 -8.60
CA GLU A 63 -5.85 10.95 -9.64
C GLU A 63 -6.97 11.85 -9.07
N MET A 64 -7.52 11.49 -7.91
CA MET A 64 -8.53 12.32 -7.25
C MET A 64 -7.92 13.58 -6.62
N GLY A 65 -6.62 13.55 -6.28
CA GLY A 65 -5.89 14.72 -5.82
C GLY A 65 -5.63 15.75 -6.93
N ARG A 66 -5.61 15.31 -8.20
CA ARG A 66 -5.44 16.19 -9.36
C ARG A 66 -6.71 16.91 -9.78
N GLN A 67 -7.88 16.43 -9.34
CA GLN A 67 -9.16 17.08 -9.61
C GLN A 67 -9.14 18.54 -9.12
N PRO A 68 -9.69 19.51 -9.88
CA PRO A 68 -10.53 19.35 -11.08
C PRO A 68 -9.75 19.38 -12.40
N TYR A 69 -8.44 19.07 -12.42
CA TYR A 69 -7.61 19.19 -13.61
C TYR A 69 -7.28 17.84 -14.25
N VAL A 70 -7.52 17.73 -15.56
CA VAL A 70 -6.92 16.67 -16.39
C VAL A 70 -5.47 17.03 -16.66
N VAL A 71 -5.24 18.28 -17.09
CA VAL A 71 -3.91 18.86 -17.26
C VAL A 71 -3.85 20.14 -16.45
N TYR A 72 -2.93 20.20 -15.49
CA TYR A 72 -2.79 21.34 -14.58
C TYR A 72 -2.65 22.65 -15.35
N GLY A 73 -3.51 23.61 -15.03
CA GLY A 73 -3.49 24.96 -15.62
C GLY A 73 -3.94 25.05 -17.08
N LEU A 74 -4.29 23.93 -17.73
CA LEU A 74 -4.62 23.87 -19.16
C LEU A 74 -6.01 23.32 -19.43
N LEU A 75 -6.40 22.20 -18.81
CA LEU A 75 -7.67 21.52 -19.07
C LEU A 75 -8.31 21.04 -17.77
N ARG A 76 -9.54 21.51 -17.51
CA ARG A 76 -10.36 21.06 -16.39
C ARG A 76 -11.16 19.83 -16.79
N THR A 77 -11.63 19.06 -15.82
CA THR A 77 -12.43 17.85 -16.03
C THR A 77 -13.88 18.14 -16.40
N ALA A 78 -14.34 19.37 -16.19
CA ALA A 78 -15.71 19.80 -16.49
C ALA A 78 -15.85 20.52 -17.85
N ASP A 79 -14.73 20.83 -18.51
CA ASP A 79 -14.66 21.43 -19.86
C ASP A 79 -14.52 20.33 -20.91
#